data_AF-A0A963NVR8-F1
#
_entry.id   AF-A0A963NVR8-F1
#
_cell.length_a   1.000
_cell.length_b   1.000
_cell.length_c   1.000
_cell.angle_alpha   90.00
_cell.angle_beta   90.00
_cell.angle_gamma   90.00
#
_symmetry.space_group_name_H-M   'P 1'
#
loop_
_entity.id
_entity.type
_entity.pdbx_description
1 polymer ?
#
loop_
_entity_poly.entity_id
_entity_poly.type
_entity_poly.pdbx_seq_one_letter_code
_entity_poly.pdbx_strand_id
1 'polypeptide(L)'
;HTGFIAEHPGVPRMMFGELQRTGDSLPRRMVRTLLGRYGERLQQLFAQGKAEGEIDPTLDTEAAATLFIGTIQGLVMQSMLSGDVERIRRDAPRVFAIYQRGIRSTP
;
A
#
# COMPACT_ATOMS: atom_id res chain seq x y z
N HIS A 1 -4.91 -4.20 6.78
CA HIS A 1 -4.99 -3.07 5.83
C HIS A 1 -6.06 -3.29 4.77
N THR A 2 -6.03 -4.39 4.01
CA THR A 2 -7.02 -4.67 2.95
C THR A 2 -8.42 -5.01 3.48
N GLY A 3 -8.54 -5.62 4.66
CA GLY A 3 -9.83 -5.87 5.32
C GLY A 3 -10.65 -4.61 5.60
N PHE A 4 -10.01 -3.55 6.11
CA PHE A 4 -10.65 -2.25 6.37
C PHE A 4 -11.24 -1.62 5.11
N ILE A 5 -10.56 -1.76 3.96
CA ILE A 5 -11.03 -1.24 2.67
C ILE A 5 -12.26 -2.03 2.19
N ALA A 6 -12.25 -3.35 2.38
CA ALA A 6 -13.40 -4.19 2.03
C ALA A 6 -14.63 -3.89 2.90
N GLU A 7 -14.43 -3.52 4.17
CA GLU A 7 -15.49 -3.14 5.11
C GLU A 7 -16.06 -1.73 4.85
N HIS A 8 -15.32 -0.85 4.15
CA HIS A 8 -15.71 0.54 3.89
C HIS A 8 -15.62 0.90 2.39
N PRO A 9 -16.43 0.28 1.51
CA PRO A 9 -16.31 0.43 0.05
C PRO A 9 -16.59 1.86 -0.47
N GLY A 10 -17.26 2.70 0.32
CA GLY A 10 -17.48 4.12 -0.02
C GLY A 10 -16.25 5.01 0.13
N VAL A 11 -15.32 4.64 1.02
CA VAL A 11 -14.12 5.45 1.33
C VAL A 11 -13.17 5.54 0.13
N PRO A 12 -12.81 4.44 -0.56
CA PRO A 12 -12.01 4.49 -1.77
C PRO A 12 -12.61 5.38 -2.88
N ARG A 13 -13.92 5.28 -3.11
CA ARG A 13 -14.62 6.07 -4.14
C ARG A 13 -14.56 7.57 -3.83
N MET A 14 -14.85 7.94 -2.59
CA MET A 14 -14.76 9.33 -2.14
C MET A 14 -13.33 9.88 -2.29
N MET A 15 -12.32 9.12 -1.85
CA MET A 15 -10.92 9.54 -1.94
C MET A 15 -10.45 9.66 -3.40
N PHE A 16 -10.87 8.75 -4.28
CA PHE A 16 -10.52 8.80 -5.69
C PHE A 16 -11.13 10.04 -6.38
N GLY A 17 -12.40 10.35 -6.09
CA GLY A 17 -13.05 11.57 -6.58
C GLY A 17 -12.35 12.84 -6.08
N GLU A 18 -11.89 12.84 -4.83
CA GLU A 18 -11.17 13.98 -4.26
C GLU A 18 -9.77 14.18 -4.88
N LEU A 19 -9.07 13.10 -5.23
CA LEU A 19 -7.76 13.16 -5.88
C LEU A 19 -7.83 13.73 -7.31
N GLN A 20 -8.98 13.64 -7.98
CA GLN A 20 -9.20 14.26 -9.30
C GLN A 20 -9.45 15.77 -9.23
N ARG A 21 -9.82 16.30 -8.06
CA ARG A 21 -10.04 17.74 -7.88
C ARG A 21 -8.70 18.49 -7.84
N THR A 22 -8.68 19.66 -8.48
CA THR A 22 -7.54 20.58 -8.39
C THR A 22 -7.56 21.28 -7.03
N GLY A 23 -6.38 21.43 -6.42
CA GLY A 23 -6.22 22.07 -5.11
C GLY A 23 -5.88 21.12 -3.96
N ASP A 24 -5.42 21.70 -2.86
CA ASP A 24 -5.04 21.01 -1.62
C ASP A 24 -6.23 21.06 -0.64
N SER A 25 -7.15 20.12 -0.78
CA SER A 25 -8.30 20.00 0.12
C SER A 25 -7.95 19.32 1.44
N LEU A 26 -8.80 19.48 2.46
CA LEU A 26 -8.61 18.82 3.76
C LEU A 26 -8.48 17.29 3.63
N PRO A 27 -9.34 16.57 2.89
CA PRO A 27 -9.19 15.12 2.76
C PRO A 27 -7.90 14.72 2.03
N ARG A 28 -7.47 15.51 1.02
CA ARG A 28 -6.20 15.26 0.32
C ARG A 28 -5.00 15.39 1.25
N ARG A 29 -4.98 16.42 2.12
CA ARG A 29 -3.96 16.55 3.17
C ARG A 29 -3.97 15.37 4.13
N MET A 30 -5.14 14.96 4.60
CA MET A 30 -5.27 13.83 5.51
C MET A 30 -4.74 12.54 4.90
N VAL A 31 -5.09 12.23 3.64
CA VAL A 31 -4.54 11.07 2.92
C VAL A 31 -3.03 11.16 2.79
N ARG A 32 -2.48 12.33 2.42
CA ARG A 32 -1.03 12.53 2.34
C ARG A 32 -0.33 12.27 3.67
N THR A 33 -0.86 12.80 4.77
CA THR A 33 -0.32 12.55 6.12
C THR A 33 -0.42 11.08 6.52
N LEU A 34 -1.54 10.42 6.24
CA LEU A 34 -1.72 8.99 6.55
C LEU A 34 -0.74 8.12 5.76
N LEU A 35 -0.59 8.37 4.46
CA LEU A 35 0.35 7.65 3.60
C LEU A 35 1.81 7.90 4.00
N GLY A 36 2.16 9.15 4.35
CA GLY A 36 3.49 9.50 4.84
C GLY A 36 3.86 8.74 6.12
N ARG A 37 3.01 8.81 7.15
CA ARG A 37 3.21 8.06 8.40
C ARG A 37 3.27 6.55 8.18
N TYR A 38 2.48 6.04 7.24
CA TYR A 38 2.52 4.62 6.91
C TYR A 38 3.83 4.23 6.21
N GLY A 39 4.31 5.08 5.30
CA GLY A 39 5.62 4.93 4.65
C GLY A 39 6.77 4.90 5.67
N GLU A 40 6.80 5.84 6.61
CA GLU A 40 7.78 5.88 7.70
C GLU A 40 7.78 4.59 8.52
N ARG A 41 6.59 4.10 8.88
CA ARG A 41 6.45 2.84 9.61
C ARG A 41 6.97 1.64 8.81
N LEU A 42 6.69 1.59 7.51
CA LEU A 42 7.19 0.51 6.65
C LEU A 42 8.71 0.55 6.54
N GLN A 43 9.31 1.73 6.39
CA GLN A 43 10.76 1.89 6.36
C GLN A 43 11.42 1.38 7.64
N GLN A 44 10.85 1.67 8.81
CA GLN A 44 11.32 1.15 10.09
C GLN A 44 11.27 -0.39 10.14
N LEU A 45 10.17 -0.99 9.69
CA LEU A 45 10.03 -2.44 9.61
C LEU A 45 11.05 -3.06 8.64
N PHE A 46 11.32 -2.41 7.51
CA PHE A 46 12.33 -2.90 6.56
C PHE A 46 13.75 -2.78 7.10
N ALA A 47 14.06 -1.69 7.81
CA ALA A 47 15.35 -1.52 8.48
C ALA A 47 15.57 -2.62 9.54
N GLN A 48 14.53 -2.96 10.30
CA GLN A 48 14.57 -4.08 11.24
C GLN A 48 14.80 -5.41 10.52
N GLY A 49 14.02 -5.73 9.48
CA GLY A 49 14.18 -6.98 8.74
C GLY A 49 15.55 -7.11 8.06
N LYS A 50 16.18 -6.00 7.67
CA LYS A 50 17.58 -5.99 7.21
C LYS A 50 18.56 -6.36 8.33
N ALA A 51 18.39 -5.79 9.53
CA ALA A 51 19.22 -6.09 10.68
C ALA A 51 19.11 -7.56 11.13
N GLU A 52 17.93 -8.16 10.93
CA GLU A 52 17.64 -9.57 11.22
C GLU A 52 18.03 -10.52 10.06
N GLY A 53 18.47 -9.97 8.92
CA GLY A 53 18.89 -10.75 7.74
C GLY A 53 17.74 -11.31 6.88
N GLU A 54 16.49 -10.96 7.20
CA GLU A 54 15.30 -11.40 6.46
C GLU A 54 15.09 -10.66 5.13
N ILE A 55 15.56 -9.41 5.07
CA ILE A 55 15.42 -8.50 3.93
C ILE A 55 16.79 -8.19 3.34
N ASP A 56 16.87 -8.12 2.01
CA ASP A 56 18.10 -7.81 1.29
C ASP A 56 18.75 -6.54 1.87
N PRO A 57 20.00 -6.60 2.35
CA PRO A 57 20.67 -5.46 2.98
C PRO A 57 20.81 -4.27 2.03
N THR A 58 20.82 -4.49 0.72
CA THR A 58 20.94 -3.47 -0.33
C THR A 58 19.60 -2.88 -0.77
N LEU A 59 18.46 -3.40 -0.27
CA LEU A 59 17.13 -2.92 -0.65
C LEU A 59 16.94 -1.42 -0.37
N ASP A 60 16.46 -0.65 -1.35
CA ASP A 60 15.98 0.71 -1.09
C ASP A 60 14.67 0.65 -0.28
N THR A 61 14.73 1.01 1.01
CA THR A 61 13.60 0.91 1.93
C THR A 61 12.49 1.92 1.61
N GLU A 62 12.85 3.09 1.08
CA GLU A 62 11.88 4.12 0.70
C GLU A 62 11.12 3.70 -0.56
N ALA A 63 11.84 3.23 -1.58
CA ALA A 63 11.24 2.71 -2.79
C ALA A 63 10.38 1.46 -2.49
N ALA A 64 10.86 0.57 -1.62
CA ALA A 64 10.10 -0.61 -1.20
C ALA A 64 8.79 -0.24 -0.49
N ALA A 65 8.80 0.77 0.38
CA ALA A 65 7.59 1.26 1.06
C ALA A 65 6.60 1.89 0.07
N THR A 66 7.12 2.71 -0.85
CA THR A 66 6.33 3.31 -1.93
C THR A 66 5.68 2.25 -2.81
N LEU A 67 6.45 1.23 -3.22
CA LEU A 67 5.95 0.11 -4.02
C LEU A 67 4.87 -0.66 -3.27
N PHE A 68 5.08 -0.96 -1.99
CA PHE A 68 4.09 -1.68 -1.18
C PHE A 68 2.76 -0.92 -1.07
N ILE A 69 2.81 0.37 -0.76
CA ILE A 69 1.62 1.23 -0.73
C ILE A 69 0.94 1.23 -2.11
N GLY A 70 1.72 1.35 -3.19
CA GLY A 70 1.24 1.29 -4.56
C GLY A 70 0.53 -0.03 -4.90
N THR A 71 1.01 -1.18 -4.38
CA THR A 71 0.33 -2.47 -4.60
C THR A 71 -1.07 -2.49 -3.99
N ILE A 72 -1.23 -1.95 -2.78
CA ILE A 72 -2.54 -1.83 -2.12
C ILE A 72 -3.44 -0.91 -2.94
N GLN A 73 -2.94 0.27 -3.35
CA GLN A 73 -3.69 1.22 -4.18
C GLN A 73 -4.12 0.61 -5.52
N GLY A 74 -3.23 -0.16 -6.16
CA GLY A 74 -3.54 -0.89 -7.39
C GLY A 74 -4.69 -1.88 -7.20
N LEU A 75 -4.69 -2.66 -6.11
CA LEU A 75 -5.80 -3.56 -5.79
C LEU A 75 -7.11 -2.82 -5.55
N VAL A 76 -7.07 -1.68 -4.86
CA VAL A 76 -8.25 -0.82 -4.66
C VAL A 76 -8.78 -0.34 -6.01
N MET A 77 -7.93 0.23 -6.85
CA MET A 77 -8.29 0.70 -8.19
C MET A 77 -8.92 -0.41 -9.03
N GLN A 78 -8.31 -1.60 -9.02
CA GLN A 78 -8.81 -2.78 -9.74
C GLN A 78 -10.19 -3.24 -9.24
N SER A 79 -10.45 -3.19 -7.92
CA SER A 79 -11.76 -3.50 -7.36
C SER A 79 -12.83 -2.47 -7.76
N MET A 80 -12.47 -1.18 -7.78
CA MET A 80 -13.37 -0.10 -8.18
C MET A 80 -13.76 -0.22 -9.65
N LEU A 81 -12.80 -0.52 -10.54
CA LEU A 81 -13.04 -0.68 -11.97
C LEU A 81 -13.88 -1.93 -12.29
N SER A 82 -13.73 -3.00 -11.51
CA SER A 82 -14.50 -4.25 -11.70
C SER A 82 -15.84 -4.26 -10.96
N GLY A 83 -16.06 -3.33 -10.04
CA GLY A 83 -17.25 -3.33 -9.17
C GLY A 83 -17.25 -4.42 -8.09
N ASP A 84 -16.17 -5.20 -7.96
CA ASP A 84 -16.04 -6.31 -7.02
C ASP A 84 -15.03 -5.96 -5.92
N VAL A 85 -15.55 -5.58 -4.75
CA VAL A 85 -14.74 -5.20 -3.58
C VAL A 85 -14.07 -6.42 -2.93
N GLU A 86 -14.70 -7.60 -2.99
CA GLU A 86 -14.13 -8.85 -2.45
C GLU A 86 -12.89 -9.29 -3.23
N ARG A 87 -12.72 -8.82 -4.47
CA ARG A 87 -11.50 -9.00 -5.24
C ARG A 87 -10.24 -8.59 -4.48
N ILE A 88 -10.30 -7.51 -3.69
CA ILE A 88 -9.14 -7.07 -2.88
C ILE A 88 -8.71 -8.20 -1.92
N ARG A 89 -9.67 -8.84 -1.24
CA ARG A 89 -9.37 -9.91 -0.27
C ARG A 89 -8.77 -11.13 -0.95
N ARG A 90 -9.22 -11.45 -2.17
CA ARG A 90 -8.71 -12.59 -2.95
C ARG A 90 -7.31 -12.34 -3.53
N ASP A 91 -7.06 -11.13 -4.04
CA ASP A 91 -5.83 -10.81 -4.74
C ASP A 91 -4.69 -10.36 -3.80
N ALA A 92 -5.02 -9.82 -2.62
CA ALA A 92 -4.01 -9.31 -1.68
C ALA A 92 -2.94 -10.34 -1.25
N PRO A 93 -3.28 -11.59 -0.87
CA PRO A 93 -2.26 -12.58 -0.51
C PRO A 93 -1.31 -12.90 -1.66
N ARG A 94 -1.84 -12.95 -2.90
CA ARG A 94 -1.07 -13.27 -4.10
C ARG A 94 -0.08 -12.16 -4.46
N VAL A 95 -0.54 -10.90 -4.42
CA VAL A 95 0.32 -9.74 -4.67
C VAL A 95 1.36 -9.58 -3.57
N PHE A 96 0.99 -9.81 -2.30
CA PHE A 96 1.94 -9.78 -1.20
C PHE A 96 3.05 -10.81 -1.35
N ALA A 97 2.73 -12.05 -1.75
CA ALA A 97 3.73 -13.09 -1.96
C ALA A 97 4.78 -12.68 -3.02
N ILE A 98 4.35 -12.02 -4.10
CA ILE A 98 5.26 -11.51 -5.14
C ILE A 98 6.15 -10.39 -4.57
N TYR A 99 5.54 -9.42 -3.88
CA TYR A 99 6.28 -8.33 -3.23
C TYR A 99 7.31 -8.86 -2.23
N GLN A 100 6.89 -9.78 -1.35
CA GLN A 100 7.74 -10.38 -0.33
C GLN A 100 8.93 -11.11 -0.95
N ARG A 101 8.71 -11.87 -2.03
CA ARG A 101 9.81 -12.52 -2.77
C ARG A 101 10.80 -11.51 -3.34
N GLY A 102 10.35 -10.33 -3.74
CA GLY A 102 11.20 -9.28 -4.30
C GLY A 102 12.08 -8.54 -3.29
N ILE A 103 11.77 -8.62 -1.99
CA ILE A 103 12.50 -7.89 -0.94
C ILE A 103 13.35 -8.78 -0.02
N ARG A 104 13.11 -10.10 -0.04
CA ARG A 104 13.84 -11.05 0.82
C ARG A 104 15.30 -11.13 0.44
N SER A 105 16.15 -11.37 1.43
CA SER A 105 17.55 -11.77 1.20
C SER A 105 17.59 -13.04 0.34
N THR A 106 18.32 -13.01 -0.77
CA THR A 106 18.69 -14.25 -1.47
C THR A 106 19.78 -14.98 -0.68
N PRO A 107 19.72 -16.31 -0.58
CA PRO A 107 20.82 -17.12 -0.07
C PRO A 107 22.11 -16.92 -0.87
#